data_AF-A0A0K2LC09-F1
#
_entry.id   AF-A0A0K2LC09-F1
#
_cell.length_a   1.000
_cell.length_b   1.000
_cell.length_c   1.000
_cell.angle_alpha   90.00
_cell.angle_beta   90.00
_cell.angle_gamma   90.00
#
_symmetry.space_group_name_H-M   'P 1'
#
loop_
_entity.id
_entity.type
_entity.pdbx_description
1 polymer ?
#
loop_
_entity_poly.entity_id
_entity_poly.type
_entity_poly.pdbx_seq_one_letter_code
_entity_poly.pdbx_strand_id
1 'polypeptide(L)'
;MNNEIKFIMDELGIIYGFYQDSFSFKRIKSYILSMPEGTKIVKVAHGKVPMYDHQVDLPIAEFNDDTDSVGLLQVNHTMVNNRAAEDIEADTQRIITLVNRLITLISPK
;
A
#
# COMPACT_ATOMS: atom_id res chain seq x y z
N MET A 1 -15.81 -15.08 0.58
CA MET A 1 -14.97 -13.88 0.75
C MET A 1 -15.89 -12.77 1.24
N ASN A 2 -15.57 -12.11 2.36
CA ASN A 2 -16.40 -11.02 2.90
C ASN A 2 -16.60 -9.94 1.82
N ASN A 3 -17.82 -9.42 1.63
CA ASN A 3 -18.12 -8.41 0.60
C ASN A 3 -17.21 -7.19 0.71
N GLU A 4 -16.80 -6.84 1.93
CA GLU A 4 -15.89 -5.74 2.19
C GLU A 4 -14.45 -6.03 1.73
N ILE A 5 -13.95 -7.25 1.90
CA ILE A 5 -12.62 -7.65 1.40
C ILE A 5 -12.60 -7.56 -0.13
N LYS A 6 -13.66 -8.01 -0.81
CA LYS A 6 -13.76 -7.91 -2.26
C LYS A 6 -13.73 -6.44 -2.71
N PHE A 7 -14.55 -5.59 -2.10
CA PHE A 7 -14.57 -4.15 -2.37
C PHE A 7 -13.19 -3.52 -2.21
N ILE A 8 -12.50 -3.78 -1.08
CA ILE A 8 -11.17 -3.24 -0.83
C ILE A 8 -10.17 -3.69 -1.92
N MET A 9 -10.20 -4.96 -2.32
CA MET A 9 -9.28 -5.49 -3.32
C MET A 9 -9.54 -4.94 -4.73
N ASP A 10 -10.81 -4.71 -5.09
CA ASP A 10 -11.20 -4.10 -6.36
C ASP A 10 -10.72 -2.64 -6.41
N GLU A 11 -10.93 -1.87 -5.33
CA GLU A 11 -10.49 -0.48 -5.20
C GLU A 11 -8.97 -0.33 -5.26
N LEU A 12 -8.23 -1.18 -4.53
CA LEU A 12 -6.78 -1.23 -4.63
C LEU A 12 -6.35 -1.58 -6.06
N GLY A 13 -7.04 -2.50 -6.72
CA GLY A 13 -6.76 -2.89 -8.11
C GLY A 13 -6.84 -1.71 -9.10
N ILE A 14 -7.80 -0.80 -8.92
CA ILE A 14 -7.93 0.41 -9.73
C ILE A 14 -6.71 1.32 -9.53
N ILE A 15 -6.35 1.60 -8.27
CA ILE A 15 -5.22 2.49 -7.93
C ILE A 15 -3.91 1.89 -8.47
N TYR A 16 -3.60 0.63 -8.14
CA TYR A 16 -2.39 -0.02 -8.61
C TYR A 16 -2.34 -0.20 -10.13
N GLY A 17 -3.49 -0.37 -10.78
CA GLY A 17 -3.59 -0.38 -12.23
C GLY A 17 -3.18 0.95 -12.86
N PHE A 18 -3.61 2.07 -12.28
CA PHE A 18 -3.20 3.41 -12.72
C PHE A 18 -1.67 3.62 -12.60
N TYR A 19 -1.10 3.21 -11.45
CA TYR A 19 0.35 3.31 -11.22
C TYR A 19 1.18 2.25 -11.98
N GLN A 20 0.52 1.29 -12.65
CA GLN A 20 1.13 0.12 -13.27
C GLN A 20 1.95 -0.74 -12.28
N ASP A 21 1.64 -0.64 -10.98
CA ASP A 21 2.37 -1.29 -9.91
C ASP A 21 1.71 -2.62 -9.51
N SER A 22 1.89 -3.61 -10.38
CA SER A 22 1.41 -4.97 -10.12
C SER A 22 2.18 -5.67 -8.99
N PHE A 23 3.37 -5.18 -8.64
CA PHE A 23 4.25 -5.80 -7.67
C PHE A 23 3.80 -5.52 -6.24
N SER A 24 3.55 -4.26 -5.89
CA SER A 24 3.04 -3.89 -4.57
C SER A 24 1.63 -4.44 -4.33
N PHE A 25 0.79 -4.47 -5.38
CA PHE A 25 -0.52 -5.11 -5.27
C PHE A 25 -0.43 -6.60 -4.96
N LYS A 26 0.52 -7.33 -5.57
CA LYS A 26 0.80 -8.73 -5.23
C LYS A 26 1.31 -8.87 -3.80
N ARG A 27 2.20 -7.96 -3.34
CA ARG A 27 2.71 -7.97 -1.96
C ARG A 27 1.59 -7.84 -0.93
N ILE A 28 0.63 -6.94 -1.13
CA ILE A 28 -0.55 -6.83 -0.26
C ILE A 28 -1.28 -8.17 -0.18
N LYS A 29 -1.53 -8.82 -1.33
CA LYS A 29 -2.18 -10.14 -1.33
C LYS A 29 -1.36 -11.17 -0.54
N SER A 30 -0.05 -11.22 -0.75
CA SER A 30 0.81 -12.21 -0.08
C SER A 30 0.96 -11.98 1.42
N TYR A 31 1.30 -10.77 1.85
CA TYR A 31 1.61 -10.47 3.25
C TYR A 31 0.38 -10.23 4.13
N ILE A 32 -0.77 -9.97 3.52
CA ILE A 32 -2.02 -9.72 4.25
C ILE A 32 -2.94 -10.92 4.08
N LEU A 33 -3.31 -11.30 2.85
CA LEU A 33 -4.32 -12.36 2.65
C LEU A 33 -3.77 -13.78 2.80
N SER A 34 -2.52 -14.04 2.42
CA SER A 34 -1.97 -15.40 2.41
C SER A 34 -1.33 -15.84 3.72
N MET A 35 -1.17 -14.93 4.70
CA MET A 35 -0.59 -15.18 6.04
C MET A 35 0.49 -16.27 6.04
N PRO A 36 1.65 -16.07 5.38
CA PRO A 36 2.76 -16.99 5.55
C PRO A 36 3.13 -17.07 7.05
N GLU A 37 3.48 -18.26 7.54
CA GLU A 37 3.96 -18.44 8.92
C GLU A 37 5.19 -17.55 9.15
N GLY A 38 5.02 -16.39 9.79
CA GLY A 38 6.09 -15.42 10.05
C GLY A 38 5.65 -13.97 9.87
N THR A 39 6.30 -13.29 8.92
CA THR A 39 6.25 -11.84 8.68
C THR A 39 4.93 -11.41 8.03
N LYS A 40 4.17 -10.54 8.69
CA LYS A 40 2.91 -9.96 8.21
C LYS A 40 2.89 -8.46 8.39
N ILE A 41 2.20 -7.77 7.48
CA ILE A 41 1.95 -6.33 7.61
C ILE A 41 0.92 -6.13 8.72
N VAL A 42 1.28 -5.37 9.74
CA VAL A 42 0.39 -5.05 10.88
C VAL A 42 -0.18 -3.65 10.81
N LYS A 43 0.49 -2.76 10.08
CA LYS A 43 0.07 -1.38 9.91
C LYS A 43 0.66 -0.79 8.64
N VAL A 44 -0.06 0.17 8.06
CA VAL A 44 0.46 1.04 7.01
C VAL A 44 0.30 2.49 7.43
N ALA A 45 1.32 3.31 7.21
CA ALA A 45 1.33 4.73 7.52
C ALA A 45 1.95 5.55 6.38
N HIS A 46 1.83 6.87 6.48
CA HIS A 46 2.50 7.80 5.58
C HIS A 46 4.01 7.79 5.84
N GLY A 47 4.78 7.91 4.77
CA GLY A 47 6.23 8.08 4.86
C GLY A 47 6.73 8.93 3.70
N LYS A 48 7.53 9.94 4.04
CA LYS A 48 8.21 10.76 3.05
C LYS A 48 9.42 10.00 2.54
N VAL A 49 9.41 9.70 1.24
CA VAL A 49 10.49 9.01 0.56
C VAL A 49 11.16 10.00 -0.39
N PRO A 50 12.49 10.23 -0.26
CA PRO A 50 13.23 11.00 -1.25
C PRO A 50 13.22 10.21 -2.56
N MET A 51 12.61 10.78 -3.59
CA MET A 51 12.61 10.22 -4.94
C MET A 51 12.98 11.32 -5.91
N TYR A 52 14.15 11.15 -6.56
CA TYR A 52 14.74 12.18 -7.42
C TYR A 52 14.91 13.48 -6.61
N ASP A 53 14.49 14.62 -7.17
CA ASP A 53 14.56 15.93 -6.51
C ASP A 53 13.29 16.24 -5.67
N HIS A 54 12.45 15.24 -5.39
CA HIS A 54 11.18 15.40 -4.69
C HIS A 54 11.10 14.56 -3.41
N GLN A 55 10.33 15.05 -2.43
CA GLN A 55 9.87 14.27 -1.29
C GLN A 55 8.46 13.79 -1.59
N VAL A 56 8.29 12.49 -1.82
CA VAL A 56 7.00 11.90 -2.19
C VAL A 56 6.40 11.20 -0.99
N ASP A 57 5.12 11.45 -0.71
CA ASP A 57 4.40 10.73 0.33
C ASP A 57 3.92 9.38 -0.18
N LEU A 58 4.42 8.30 0.42
CA LEU A 58 4.14 6.93 0.02
C LEU A 58 3.59 6.10 1.19
N PRO A 59 2.77 5.08 0.90
CA PRO A 59 2.27 4.16 1.91
C PRO A 59 3.40 3.23 2.35
N ILE A 60 3.78 3.29 3.62
CA ILE A 60 4.85 2.49 4.21
C ILE A 60 4.25 1.41 5.12
N ALA A 61 4.58 0.15 4.85
CA ALA A 61 4.18 -0.99 5.65
C ALA A 61 5.13 -1.22 6.84
N GLU A 62 4.52 -1.49 7.99
CA GLU A 62 5.16 -1.96 9.22
C GLU A 62 4.85 -3.46 9.40
N PHE A 63 5.87 -4.24 9.72
CA PHE A 63 5.77 -5.68 9.90
C PHE A 63 5.79 -6.07 11.38
N ASN A 64 5.19 -7.20 11.72
CA ASN A 64 5.10 -7.71 13.10
C ASN A 64 6.43 -8.17 13.71
N ASP A 65 7.47 -8.34 12.91
CA ASP A 65 8.78 -8.86 13.30
C ASP A 65 9.86 -7.77 13.31
N ASP A 66 9.44 -6.50 13.32
CA ASP A 66 10.31 -5.32 13.30
C ASP A 66 11.31 -5.30 12.13
N THR A 67 11.01 -6.02 11.04
CA THR A 67 11.81 -5.96 9.81
C THR A 67 11.62 -4.61 9.10
N ASP A 68 12.57 -4.31 8.20
CA ASP A 68 12.60 -3.05 7.47
C ASP A 68 11.25 -2.68 6.86
N SER A 69 10.83 -1.43 7.08
CA SER A 69 9.60 -0.93 6.51
C SER A 69 9.65 -0.91 4.97
N VAL A 70 8.54 -1.28 4.34
CA VAL A 70 8.49 -1.42 2.88
C VAL A 70 7.45 -0.48 2.27
N GLY A 71 7.85 0.27 1.24
CA GLY A 71 6.92 1.04 0.42
C GLY A 71 5.94 0.13 -0.32
N LEU A 72 4.65 0.43 -0.21
CA LEU A 72 3.55 -0.29 -0.86
C LEU A 72 3.06 0.41 -2.12
N LEU A 73 3.78 1.40 -2.66
CA LEU A 73 3.47 2.02 -3.94
C LEU A 73 4.78 2.35 -4.66
N GLN A 74 4.90 1.91 -5.90
CA GLN A 74 5.96 2.30 -6.80
C GLN A 74 5.48 3.43 -7.71
N VAL A 75 6.19 4.55 -7.68
CA VAL A 75 5.98 5.68 -8.58
C VAL A 75 7.21 5.81 -9.49
N ASN A 76 6.98 6.09 -10.77
CA ASN A 76 8.06 6.29 -11.73
C ASN A 76 8.39 7.78 -11.90
N HIS A 77 9.53 8.06 -12.54
CA HIS A 77 10.00 9.42 -12.80
C HIS A 77 8.95 10.30 -13.49
N THR A 78 8.24 9.76 -14.49
CA THR A 78 7.20 10.51 -15.22
C THR A 78 6.04 10.90 -14.30
N MET A 79 5.61 10.01 -13.41
CA MET A 79 4.51 10.27 -12.47
C MET A 79 4.90 11.30 -11.42
N VAL A 80 6.10 11.22 -10.85
CA VAL A 80 6.58 12.18 -9.85
C VAL A 80 6.69 13.59 -10.43
N ASN A 81 7.07 13.73 -11.70
CA ASN A 81 7.27 15.04 -12.34
C ASN A 81 6.00 15.64 -12.94
N ASN A 82 5.07 14.81 -13.43
CA ASN A 82 3.91 15.29 -14.19
C ASN A 82 2.61 15.30 -13.38
N ARG A 83 2.62 14.76 -12.15
CA ARG A 83 1.44 14.72 -11.29
C ARG A 83 1.62 15.68 -10.12
N ALA A 84 0.52 16.30 -9.69
CA ALA A 84 0.51 17.11 -8.49
C ALA A 84 0.86 16.23 -7.27
N ALA A 85 1.69 16.75 -6.37
CA ALA A 85 2.11 16.01 -5.18
C ALA A 85 0.90 15.63 -4.31
N GLU A 86 -0.09 16.51 -4.27
CA GLU A 86 -1.36 16.36 -3.56
C GLU A 86 -2.18 15.18 -4.09
N ASP A 87 -2.12 14.89 -5.39
CA ASP A 87 -2.82 13.75 -5.96
C ASP A 87 -2.16 12.42 -5.59
N ILE A 88 -0.83 12.39 -5.52
CA ILE A 88 -0.08 11.22 -5.06
C ILE A 88 -0.35 11.00 -3.57
N GLU A 89 -0.34 12.06 -2.77
CA GLU A 89 -0.68 12.02 -1.35
C GLU A 89 -2.10 11.51 -1.11
N ALA A 90 -3.08 11.96 -1.89
CA ALA A 90 -4.47 11.50 -1.79
C ALA A 90 -4.60 10.00 -2.09
N ASP A 91 -3.92 9.50 -3.12
CA ASP A 91 -3.89 8.07 -3.43
C ASP A 91 -3.16 7.27 -2.35
N THR A 92 -2.06 7.79 -1.82
CA THR A 92 -1.33 7.20 -0.68
C THR A 92 -2.25 7.06 0.54
N GLN A 93 -2.99 8.11 0.90
CA GLN A 93 -3.95 8.08 2.01
C GLN A 93 -5.07 7.06 1.77
N ARG A 94 -5.53 6.92 0.52
CA ARG A 94 -6.53 5.92 0.14
C ARG A 94 -6.00 4.50 0.28
N ILE A 95 -4.78 4.23 -0.18
CA ILE A 95 -4.10 2.94 0.01
C ILE A 95 -3.99 2.61 1.49
N ILE A 96 -3.49 3.54 2.32
CA ILE A 96 -3.34 3.35 3.77
C ILE A 96 -4.67 2.97 4.41
N THR A 97 -5.74 3.70 4.08
CA THR A 97 -7.08 3.46 4.62
C THR A 97 -7.59 2.07 4.25
N LEU A 98 -7.49 1.70 2.97
CA LEU A 98 -7.96 0.42 2.46
C LEU A 98 -7.17 -0.75 3.04
N VAL A 99 -5.84 -0.63 3.12
CA VAL A 99 -4.97 -1.69 3.63
C VAL A 99 -5.14 -1.88 5.13
N ASN A 100 -5.20 -0.82 5.93
CA ASN A 100 -5.43 -0.96 7.38
C ASN A 100 -6.81 -1.55 7.70
N ARG A 101 -7.85 -1.21 6.92
CA ARG A 101 -9.16 -1.88 7.00
C ARG A 101 -9.05 -3.35 6.68
N LEU A 102 -8.30 -3.70 5.63
CA LEU A 102 -8.06 -5.09 5.27
C LEU A 102 -7.41 -5.87 6.41
N ILE A 103 -6.32 -5.35 6.99
CA ILE A 103 -5.62 -5.94 8.14
C ILE A 103 -6.59 -6.20 9.30
N THR A 104 -7.45 -5.23 9.62
CA THR A 104 -8.44 -5.36 10.69
C THR A 104 -9.45 -6.47 10.42
N LEU A 105 -9.90 -6.62 9.17
CA LEU A 105 -10.90 -7.62 8.78
C LEU A 105 -10.38 -9.06 8.83
N ILE A 106 -9.08 -9.25 8.62
CA ILE A 106 -8.47 -10.58 8.55
C ILE A 106 -7.73 -10.98 9.85
N SER A 107 -7.50 -10.03 10.75
CA SER A 107 -6.82 -10.31 12.01
C SER A 107 -7.74 -11.16 12.91
N PRO A 108 -7.26 -12.28 13.47
CA PRO A 108 -8.05 -13.08 14.42
C PRO A 108 -8.43 -12.23 15.64
N LYS A 109 -9.68 -12.39 16.09
CA LYS A 109 -10.17 -11.80 17.34
C LYS A 109 -9.65 -12.57 18.56
#